data_AF-A0A937C9Q8-F1
#
_entry.id   AF-A0A937C9Q8-F1
#
_cell.length_a   1.000
_cell.length_b   1.000
_cell.length_c   1.000
_cell.angle_alpha   90.00
_cell.angle_beta   90.00
_cell.angle_gamma   90.00
#
_symmetry.space_group_name_H-M   'P 1'
#
loop_
_entity.id
_entity.type
_entity.pdbx_description
1 polymer ?
#
loop_
_entity_poly.entity_id
_entity_poly.type
_entity_poly.pdbx_seq_one_letter_code
_entity_poly.pdbx_strand_id
1 'polypeptide(L)'
;MLTEEKIKQVRKQLRNGIPQGEIKNDLRREGYSEEDIERIFVAHKPDMRSWYLFFAILFSLIGVYSLLVTGGFLFLLFAAAMFFVYMTEVKRIKKSDP
;
A
#
# COMPACT_ATOMS: atom_id res chain seq x y z
N MET A 1 19.28 -19.94 1.43
CA MET A 1 17.89 -19.90 1.91
C MET A 1 17.82 -19.02 3.15
N LEU A 2 17.17 -17.88 3.01
CA LEU A 2 16.88 -16.97 4.13
C LEU A 2 15.86 -17.59 5.10
N THR A 3 16.19 -17.56 6.37
CA THR A 3 15.27 -17.91 7.46
C THR A 3 14.41 -16.71 7.85
N GLU A 4 13.19 -16.96 8.35
CA GLU A 4 12.29 -15.89 8.81
C GLU A 4 12.90 -15.02 9.92
N GLU A 5 13.77 -15.61 10.76
CA GLU A 5 14.47 -14.90 11.83
C GLU A 5 15.39 -13.80 11.27
N LYS A 6 16.10 -14.08 10.17
CA LYS A 6 17.00 -13.11 9.54
C LYS A 6 16.22 -11.96 8.89
N ILE A 7 15.06 -12.24 8.31
CA ILE A 7 14.15 -11.21 7.77
C ILE A 7 13.66 -10.28 8.88
N LYS A 8 13.29 -10.84 10.05
CA LYS A 8 12.90 -10.03 11.22
C LYS A 8 14.05 -9.15 11.73
N GLN A 9 15.27 -9.67 11.75
CA GLN A 9 16.45 -8.89 12.12
C GLN A 9 16.71 -7.73 11.15
N VAL A 10 16.67 -7.98 9.84
CA VAL A 10 16.85 -6.94 8.82
C VAL A 10 15.79 -5.85 8.93
N ARG A 11 14.51 -6.22 9.15
CA ARG A 11 13.43 -5.24 9.40
C ARG A 11 13.67 -4.41 10.65
N LYS A 12 14.21 -5.00 11.71
CA LYS A 12 14.58 -4.28 12.95
C LYS A 12 15.72 -3.31 12.70
N GLN A 13 16.74 -3.71 11.93
CA GLN A 13 17.86 -2.84 11.53
C GLN A 13 17.40 -1.65 10.69
N LEU A 14 16.50 -1.88 9.73
CA LEU A 14 15.87 -0.80 8.93
C LEU A 14 15.09 0.17 9.81
N ARG A 15 14.32 -0.33 10.78
CA ARG A 15 13.57 0.51 11.71
C ARG A 15 14.47 1.33 12.64
N ASN A 16 15.68 0.84 12.91
CA ASN A 16 16.68 1.53 13.71
C ASN A 16 17.48 2.58 12.91
N GLY A 17 17.16 2.78 11.62
CA GLY A 17 17.77 3.82 10.78
C GLY A 17 19.04 3.39 10.07
N ILE A 18 19.38 2.10 10.06
CA ILE A 18 20.55 1.60 9.30
C ILE A 18 20.25 1.71 7.79
N PRO A 19 21.12 2.33 6.99
CA PRO A 19 20.93 2.45 5.55
C PRO A 19 20.80 1.09 4.87
N GLN A 20 19.86 0.99 3.91
CA GLN A 20 19.66 -0.24 3.13
C GLN A 20 20.94 -0.75 2.45
N GLY A 21 21.81 0.16 1.99
CA GLY A 21 23.07 -0.19 1.35
C GLY A 21 24.04 -0.94 2.26
N GLU A 22 24.09 -0.60 3.55
CA GLU A 22 24.93 -1.28 4.53
C GLU A 22 24.41 -2.70 4.80
N ILE A 23 23.10 -2.83 5.01
CA ILE A 23 22.47 -4.14 5.24
C ILE A 23 22.67 -5.07 4.03
N LYS A 24 22.58 -4.56 2.80
CA LYS A 24 22.87 -5.34 1.59
C LYS A 24 24.33 -5.82 1.56
N ASN A 25 25.28 -4.96 1.93
CA ASN A 25 26.69 -5.33 1.96
C ASN A 25 26.99 -6.38 3.04
N ASP A 26 26.36 -6.29 4.20
CA ASP A 26 26.50 -7.28 5.27
C ASP A 26 25.92 -8.63 4.84
N LEU A 27 24.74 -8.65 4.22
CA LEU A 27 24.13 -9.88 3.69
C LEU A 27 24.98 -10.51 2.57
N ARG A 28 25.63 -9.70 1.72
CA ARG A 28 26.59 -10.19 0.71
C ARG A 28 27.81 -10.82 1.37
N ARG A 29 28.36 -10.20 2.43
CA ARG A 29 29.50 -10.72 3.19
C ARG A 29 29.17 -12.03 3.91
N GLU A 30 27.93 -12.18 4.36
CA GLU A 30 27.42 -13.41 4.97
C GLU A 30 27.16 -14.54 3.95
N GLY A 31 27.32 -14.27 2.64
CA GLY A 31 27.24 -15.27 1.57
C GLY A 31 25.83 -15.51 1.02
N TYR A 32 24.87 -14.62 1.29
CA TYR A 32 23.54 -14.70 0.67
C TYR A 32 23.60 -14.33 -0.81
N SER A 33 22.80 -15.02 -1.62
CA SER A 33 22.68 -14.69 -3.06
C SER A 33 21.94 -13.37 -3.25
N GLU A 34 22.21 -12.68 -4.37
CA GLU A 34 21.49 -11.45 -4.72
C GLU A 34 19.98 -11.67 -4.79
N GLU A 35 19.53 -12.83 -5.28
CA GLU A 35 18.12 -13.20 -5.32
C GLU A 35 17.48 -13.25 -3.94
N ASP A 36 18.20 -13.80 -2.95
CA ASP A 36 17.77 -13.87 -1.55
C ASP A 36 17.67 -12.45 -0.97
N ILE A 37 18.64 -11.58 -1.26
CA ILE A 37 18.68 -10.18 -0.79
C ILE A 37 17.52 -9.37 -1.38
N GLU A 38 17.26 -9.47 -2.68
CA GLU A 38 16.20 -8.71 -3.35
C GLU A 38 14.81 -9.05 -2.79
N ARG A 39 14.58 -10.30 -2.38
CA ARG A 39 13.31 -10.72 -1.75
C ARG A 39 13.02 -9.98 -0.43
N ILE A 40 14.05 -9.53 0.30
CA ILE A 40 13.87 -8.82 1.57
C ILE A 40 13.42 -7.38 1.34
N PHE A 41 13.95 -6.74 0.29
CA PHE A 41 13.76 -5.32 0.01
C PHE A 41 12.68 -5.04 -1.04
N VAL A 42 11.81 -6.00 -1.36
CA VAL A 42 10.67 -5.76 -2.25
C VAL A 42 9.85 -4.59 -1.70
N ALA A 43 9.78 -3.51 -2.48
CA ALA A 43 9.04 -2.32 -2.10
C ALA A 43 7.59 -2.72 -1.80
N HIS A 44 7.13 -2.46 -0.58
CA HIS A 44 5.72 -2.65 -0.24
C HIS A 44 4.91 -1.70 -1.13
N LYS A 45 4.06 -2.24 -1.99
CA LYS A 45 3.19 -1.40 -2.82
C LYS A 45 2.28 -0.61 -1.88
N PRO A 46 2.20 0.72 -2.01
CA PRO A 46 1.36 1.52 -1.13
C PRO A 46 -0.10 1.09 -1.29
N ASP A 47 -0.72 0.69 -0.18
CA ASP A 47 -2.14 0.34 -0.14
C ASP A 47 -2.98 1.62 -0.16
N MET A 48 -3.53 1.95 -1.33
CA MET A 48 -4.36 3.14 -1.52
C MET A 48 -5.85 2.91 -1.19
N ARG A 49 -6.26 1.70 -0.79
CA ARG A 49 -7.67 1.37 -0.50
C ARG A 49 -8.30 2.32 0.51
N SER A 50 -7.60 2.57 1.61
CA SER A 50 -8.07 3.46 2.68
C SER A 50 -8.27 4.89 2.18
N TRP A 51 -7.44 5.36 1.25
CA TRP A 51 -7.58 6.68 0.64
C TRP A 51 -8.79 6.77 -0.27
N TYR A 52 -9.00 5.78 -1.14
CA TYR A 52 -10.17 5.76 -2.02
C TYR A 52 -11.48 5.73 -1.23
N LEU A 53 -11.53 4.93 -0.16
CA LEU A 53 -12.71 4.85 0.71
C LEU A 53 -12.95 6.17 1.45
N PHE A 54 -11.89 6.77 2.00
CA PHE A 54 -11.98 8.05 2.70
C PHE A 54 -12.57 9.15 1.80
N PHE A 55 -12.03 9.30 0.59
CA PHE A 55 -12.54 10.30 -0.36
C PHE A 55 -13.95 9.97 -0.85
N ALA A 56 -14.30 8.69 -1.03
CA ALA A 56 -15.66 8.30 -1.38
C ALA A 56 -16.68 8.73 -0.29
N ILE A 57 -16.35 8.55 0.99
CA ILE A 57 -17.20 9.00 2.11
C ILE A 57 -17.28 10.52 2.14
N LEU A 58 -16.14 11.21 2.02
CA LEU A 58 -16.07 12.68 2.03
C LEU A 58 -16.92 13.30 0.92
N PHE A 59 -16.76 12.83 -0.32
CA PHE A 59 -17.54 13.32 -1.45
C PHE A 59 -19.00 12.92 -1.38
N SER A 60 -19.34 11.79 -0.75
CA SER A 60 -20.72 11.41 -0.50
C SER A 60 -21.40 12.41 0.44
N LEU A 61 -20.75 12.77 1.56
CA LEU A 61 -21.28 13.75 2.51
C LEU A 61 -21.47 15.14 1.87
N ILE A 62 -20.45 15.62 1.15
CA ILE A 62 -20.51 16.90 0.43
C ILE A 62 -21.57 16.84 -0.69
N GLY A 63 -21.67 15.72 -1.38
CA GLY A 63 -22.61 15.51 -2.48
C GLY A 63 -24.05 15.50 -2.04
N VAL A 64 -24.38 14.85 -0.92
CA VAL A 64 -25.72 14.89 -0.33
C VAL A 64 -26.08 16.32 0.09
N TYR A 65 -25.15 17.04 0.73
CA TYR A 65 -25.36 18.44 1.10
C TYR A 65 -25.60 19.33 -0.13
N SER A 66 -24.75 19.22 -1.15
CA SER A 66 -24.85 19.96 -2.42
C SER A 66 -26.16 19.67 -3.16
N LEU A 67 -26.63 18.42 -3.14
CA LEU A 67 -27.90 18.03 -3.76
C LEU A 67 -29.08 18.71 -3.08
N LEU A 68 -29.07 18.80 -1.74
CA LEU A 68 -30.16 19.39 -0.95
C LEU A 68 -30.18 20.93 -1.03
N VAL A 69 -29.03 21.59 -1.09
CA VAL A 69 -28.94 23.06 -1.06
C VAL A 69 -28.96 23.69 -2.46
N THR A 70 -28.21 23.10 -3.39
CA THR A 70 -27.98 23.66 -4.73
C THR A 70 -28.53 22.82 -5.87
N GLY A 71 -29.03 21.61 -5.60
CA GLY A 71 -29.45 20.64 -6.63
C GLY A 71 -28.28 20.01 -7.41
N GLY A 72 -27.03 20.29 -7.01
CA GLY A 72 -25.83 19.82 -7.71
C GLY A 72 -25.46 18.39 -7.33
N PHE A 73 -25.38 17.50 -8.32
CA PHE A 73 -25.07 16.06 -8.15
C PHE A 73 -23.62 15.67 -8.49
N LEU A 74 -22.78 16.62 -8.90
CA LEU A 74 -21.40 16.38 -9.36
C LEU A 74 -20.56 15.60 -8.34
N PHE A 75 -20.64 15.96 -7.06
CA PHE A 75 -19.88 15.31 -5.98
C PHE A 75 -20.37 13.89 -5.68
N LEU A 76 -21.65 13.58 -5.92
CA LEU A 76 -22.17 12.21 -5.80
C LEU A 76 -21.61 11.31 -6.91
N LEU A 77 -21.44 11.83 -8.13
CA LEU A 77 -20.78 11.10 -9.21
C LEU A 77 -19.31 10.81 -8.88
N PHE A 78 -18.58 11.79 -8.32
CA PHE A 78 -17.21 11.57 -7.85
C PHE A 78 -17.13 10.54 -6.73
N ALA A 79 -18.06 10.57 -5.77
CA ALA A 79 -18.15 9.57 -4.72
C ALA A 79 -18.35 8.15 -5.29
N ALA A 80 -19.27 8.01 -6.25
CA ALA A 80 -19.53 6.74 -6.92
C ALA A 80 -18.32 6.22 -7.70
N ALA A 81 -17.61 7.10 -8.42
CA ALA A 81 -16.40 6.76 -9.14
C ALA A 81 -15.28 6.27 -8.19
N MET A 82 -15.07 6.97 -7.06
CA MET A 82 -14.06 6.57 -6.07
C MET A 82 -14.41 5.24 -5.41
N PHE A 83 -15.70 4.98 -5.15
CA PHE A 83 -16.15 3.69 -4.64
C PHE A 83 -15.94 2.56 -5.66
N PHE A 84 -16.14 2.83 -6.95
CA PHE A 84 -15.84 1.87 -8.01
C PHE A 84 -14.34 1.53 -8.05
N VAL A 85 -13.46 2.53 -7.99
CA VAL A 85 -12.00 2.32 -7.93
C VAL A 85 -11.61 1.49 -6.72
N TYR A 86 -12.18 1.78 -5.54
CA TYR A 86 -11.98 0.97 -4.34
C TYR A 86 -12.35 -0.50 -4.57
N MET A 87 -13.51 -0.78 -5.15
CA MET A 87 -13.94 -2.15 -5.47
C MET A 87 -13.02 -2.84 -6.47
N THR A 88 -12.50 -2.13 -7.46
CA THR A 88 -11.54 -2.70 -8.42
C THR A 88 -10.21 -3.06 -7.74
N GLU A 89 -9.72 -2.24 -6.81
CA GLU A 89 -8.48 -2.49 -6.09
C GLU A 89 -8.60 -3.65 -5.11
N VAL A 90 -9.76 -3.77 -4.45
CA VAL A 90 -10.08 -4.94 -3.60
C VAL A 90 -10.07 -6.24 -4.43
N LYS A 91 -10.66 -6.22 -5.64
CA LYS A 91 -10.65 -7.37 -6.56
C LYS A 91 -9.24 -7.70 -7.05
N ARG A 92 -8.41 -6.68 -7.32
CA ARG A 92 -7.01 -6.86 -7.77
C ARG A 92 -6.18 -7.59 -6.72
N ILE A 93 -6.30 -7.20 -5.45
CA ILE A 93 -5.54 -7.81 -4.35
C ILE A 93 -6.03 -9.23 -4.08
N LYS A 94 -7.35 -9.48 -4.05
CA LYS A 94 -7.89 -10.85 -3.93
C LYS A 94 -7.43 -11.81 -5.02
N LYS A 95 -7.08 -11.30 -6.21
CA LYS A 95 -6.54 -12.09 -7.32
C LYS A 95 -5.01 -12.26 -7.24
N SER A 96 -4.34 -11.44 -6.42
CA SER A 96 -2.88 -11.43 -6.25
C SER A 96 -2.41 -12.18 -5.01
N ASP A 97 -3.30 -12.47 -4.05
CA ASP A 97 -3.07 -13.43 -2.97
C ASP A 97 -3.40 -14.85 -3.49
N PRO A 98 -2.42 -15.77 -3.56
CA PRO A 98 -2.62 -17.17 -3.93
C PRO A 98 -3.38 -17.99 -2.88
#